data_AF-A0A7S3XA77-F1
#
_entry.id   AF-A0A7S3XA77-F1
#
_cell.length_a   1.000
_cell.length_b   1.000
_cell.length_c   1.000
_cell.angle_alpha   90.00
_cell.angle_beta   90.00
_cell.angle_gamma   90.00
#
_symmetry.space_group_name_H-M   'P 1'
#
loop_
_entity.id
_entity.type
_entity.pdbx_description
1 polymer ?
#
loop_
_entity_poly.entity_id
_entity_poly.type
_entity_poly.pdbx_seq_one_letter_code
_entity_poly.pdbx_strand_id
1 'polypeptide(L)'
;EEEEISQSERRLRFLKAVEGDDWSAVIGEQTAATETKVEAVSAGGAPMSSPFALGGRRGSAAGALPVSKELTTANVKAVLEPLRPMLQADGGDIEVLGVNEERGVVMLGLLGACTTCPAAGTT
;
A
#
# COMPACT_ATOMS: atom_id res chain seq x y z
N GLU A 1 27.95 22.75 18.29
CA GLU A 1 28.50 21.39 18.44
C GLU A 1 27.33 20.46 18.63
N GLU A 2 26.87 19.80 17.57
CA GLU A 2 25.86 18.75 17.63
C GLU A 2 26.45 17.55 16.87
N GLU A 3 27.03 16.62 17.64
CA GLU A 3 27.64 15.40 17.13
C GLU A 3 26.58 14.50 16.49
N GLU A 4 26.77 14.16 15.22
CA GLU A 4 26.09 13.08 14.53
C GLU A 4 26.33 11.76 15.28
N ILE A 5 25.44 11.41 16.22
CA ILE A 5 25.46 10.12 16.88
C ILE A 5 25.35 9.03 15.81
N SER A 6 26.44 8.30 15.60
CA SER A 6 26.60 7.31 14.53
C SER A 6 25.54 6.22 14.67
N GLN A 7 25.06 5.68 13.54
CA GLN A 7 24.00 4.64 13.55
C GLN A 7 24.35 3.44 14.43
N SER A 8 25.65 3.13 14.57
CA SER A 8 26.16 2.10 15.46
C SER A 8 25.88 2.41 16.94
N GLU A 9 26.03 3.66 17.36
CA GLU A 9 25.75 4.10 18.74
C GLU A 9 24.26 4.11 19.05
N ARG A 10 23.42 4.50 18.07
CA ARG A 10 21.95 4.41 18.21
C ARG A 10 21.50 2.97 18.38
N ARG A 11 22.06 2.05 17.57
CA ARG A 11 21.77 0.62 17.65
C ARG A 11 22.22 0.02 18.98
N LEU A 12 23.40 0.42 19.48
CA LEU A 12 23.91 0.00 20.79
C LEU A 12 23.03 0.49 21.95
N ARG A 13 22.55 1.75 21.88
CA ARG A 13 21.62 2.29 22.88
C ARG A 13 20.27 1.56 22.87
N PHE A 14 19.76 1.24 21.68
CA PHE A 14 18.51 0.49 21.54
C PHE A 14 18.63 -0.94 22.06
N LEU A 15 19.69 -1.67 21.68
CA LEU A 15 19.94 -3.02 22.19
C LEU A 15 20.05 -3.04 23.71
N LYS A 16 20.82 -2.11 24.29
CA LYS A 16 20.97 -1.99 25.74
C LYS A 16 19.66 -1.67 26.47
N ALA A 17 18.72 -0.99 25.81
CA ALA A 17 17.43 -0.65 26.40
C ALA A 17 16.43 -1.83 26.40
N VAL A 18 16.61 -2.82 25.50
CA VAL A 18 15.67 -3.94 25.31
C VAL A 18 16.20 -5.26 25.87
N GLU A 19 17.52 -5.41 26.02
CA GLU A 19 18.19 -6.66 26.41
C GLU A 19 17.92 -7.12 27.86
N GLY A 20 17.21 -6.32 28.67
CA GLY A 20 16.81 -6.67 30.04
C GLY A 20 15.31 -6.89 30.24
N ASP A 21 14.47 -6.55 29.26
CA ASP A 21 13.03 -6.75 29.38
C ASP A 21 12.64 -8.11 28.77
N ASP A 22 12.56 -9.13 29.62
CA ASP A 22 12.05 -10.45 29.23
C ASP A 22 10.51 -10.43 29.17
N TRP A 23 9.98 -10.03 28.01
CA TRP A 23 8.55 -9.99 27.74
C TRP A 23 7.92 -11.38 27.50
N SER A 24 8.69 -12.46 27.54
CA SER A 24 8.21 -13.81 27.19
C SER A 24 7.05 -14.28 28.09
N ALA A 25 7.08 -13.93 29.37
CA ALA A 25 6.02 -14.25 30.32
C ALA A 25 4.72 -13.49 30.02
N VAL A 26 4.81 -12.19 29.73
CA VAL A 26 3.66 -11.34 29.38
C VAL A 26 3.02 -11.81 28.08
N ILE A 27 3.83 -12.15 27.08
CA ILE A 27 3.37 -12.71 25.81
C ILE A 27 2.69 -14.05 26.03
N GLY A 28 3.28 -14.93 26.86
CA GLY A 28 2.70 -16.21 27.22
C GLY A 28 1.33 -16.08 27.89
N GLU A 29 1.20 -15.17 28.85
CA GLU A 29 -0.05 -14.91 29.56
C GLU A 29 -1.13 -14.36 28.63
N GLN A 30 -0.78 -13.41 27.75
CA GLN A 30 -1.71 -12.87 26.75
C GLN A 30 -2.11 -13.91 25.69
N THR A 31 -1.19 -14.79 25.30
CA THR A 31 -1.48 -15.88 24.34
C THR A 31 -2.42 -16.91 24.96
N ALA A 32 -2.16 -17.36 26.19
CA ALA A 32 -3.03 -18.28 26.92
C ALA A 32 -4.42 -17.66 27.22
N ALA A 33 -4.47 -16.37 27.56
CA ALA A 33 -5.72 -15.63 27.72
C ALA A 33 -6.52 -15.52 26.41
N THR A 34 -5.83 -15.49 25.27
CA THR A 34 -6.47 -15.48 23.96
C THR A 34 -6.99 -16.88 23.60
N GLU A 35 -6.23 -17.95 23.85
CA GLU A 35 -6.66 -19.34 23.63
C GLU A 35 -7.92 -19.71 24.44
N THR A 36 -7.95 -19.34 25.72
CA THR A 36 -9.13 -19.56 26.58
C THR A 36 -10.34 -18.72 26.15
N LYS A 37 -10.11 -17.54 25.56
CA LYS A 37 -11.20 -16.70 25.03
C LYS A 37 -11.74 -17.17 23.67
N VAL A 38 -10.98 -17.94 22.91
CA VAL A 38 -11.42 -18.56 21.65
C VAL A 38 -12.49 -19.63 21.91
N GLU A 39 -12.42 -20.37 23.02
CA GLU A 39 -13.46 -21.35 23.38
C GLU A 39 -14.79 -20.69 23.80
N ALA A 40 -14.72 -19.58 24.57
CA ALA A 40 -15.92 -18.85 25.00
C ALA A 40 -16.63 -18.11 23.84
N VAL A 41 -15.93 -17.81 22.74
CA VAL A 41 -16.49 -17.13 21.56
C VAL A 41 -17.05 -18.11 20.51
N SER A 42 -17.09 -19.42 20.78
CA SER A 42 -17.72 -20.39 19.87
C SER A 42 -19.26 -20.44 20.00
N ALA A 43 -19.83 -19.89 21.08
CA ALA A 43 -21.28 -19.94 21.34
C ALA A 43 -22.08 -18.70 20.87
N GLY A 44 -21.43 -17.67 20.32
CA GLY A 44 -22.16 -16.49 19.85
C GLY A 44 -21.26 -15.34 19.41
N GLY A 45 -20.83 -15.37 18.15
CA GLY A 45 -20.10 -14.26 17.54
C GLY A 45 -19.93 -14.51 16.05
N ALA A 46 -20.38 -13.56 15.22
CA ALA A 46 -20.30 -13.62 13.77
C ALA A 46 -18.89 -14.04 13.31
N PRO A 47 -18.76 -14.84 12.23
CA PRO A 47 -17.48 -15.36 11.80
C PRO A 47 -16.53 -14.18 11.53
N MET A 48 -15.38 -14.21 12.20
CA MET A 48 -14.28 -13.29 11.99
C MET A 48 -14.00 -13.22 10.48
N SER A 49 -14.39 -12.12 9.85
CA SER A 49 -14.25 -11.97 8.40
C SER A 49 -12.79 -11.68 8.10
N SER A 50 -12.00 -12.75 8.01
CA SER A 50 -10.63 -12.64 7.53
C SER A 50 -10.67 -12.14 6.09
N PRO A 51 -9.93 -11.07 5.75
CA PRO A 51 -9.83 -10.59 4.37
C PRO A 51 -9.23 -11.64 3.41
N PHE A 52 -8.69 -12.75 3.94
CA PHE A 52 -8.17 -13.88 3.18
C PHE A 52 -9.08 -15.12 3.20
N ALA A 53 -10.12 -15.18 4.06
CA ALA A 53 -11.04 -16.32 4.15
C ALA A 53 -12.12 -16.32 3.06
N LEU A 54 -12.42 -15.14 2.48
CA LEU A 54 -13.18 -15.06 1.24
C LEU A 54 -12.24 -15.38 0.09
N GLY A 55 -12.21 -16.66 -0.29
CA GLY A 55 -11.42 -17.19 -1.39
C GLY A 55 -11.33 -16.22 -2.57
N GLY A 56 -10.14 -15.66 -2.73
CA GLY A 56 -9.58 -15.17 -3.98
C GLY A 56 -10.58 -14.61 -4.99
N ARG A 57 -11.37 -13.60 -4.62
CA ARG A 57 -11.68 -12.56 -5.60
C ARG A 57 -10.44 -11.70 -5.72
N ARG A 58 -9.43 -12.22 -6.43
CA ARG A 58 -8.55 -11.35 -7.22
C ARG A 58 -9.50 -10.38 -7.89
N GLY A 59 -9.35 -9.08 -7.63
CA GLY A 59 -10.06 -8.04 -8.35
C GLY A 59 -9.81 -8.27 -9.84
N SER A 60 -10.72 -9.00 -10.48
CA SER A 60 -10.66 -9.34 -11.88
C SER A 60 -11.79 -8.56 -12.51
N ALA A 61 -11.36 -7.48 -13.17
CA ALA A 61 -12.07 -6.67 -14.12
C ALA A 61 -13.32 -5.94 -13.58
N ALA A 62 -13.10 -4.84 -12.86
CA ALA A 62 -13.92 -3.66 -13.15
C ALA A 62 -13.51 -3.17 -14.54
N GLY A 63 -14.21 -3.65 -15.57
CA GLY A 63 -14.28 -3.07 -16.91
C GLY A 63 -12.96 -3.00 -17.68
N ALA A 64 -12.61 -4.07 -18.39
CA ALA A 64 -11.88 -3.87 -19.64
C ALA A 64 -12.83 -3.10 -20.57
N LEU A 65 -12.72 -1.77 -20.59
CA LEU A 65 -13.36 -0.98 -21.63
C LEU A 65 -12.86 -1.53 -22.98
N PRO A 66 -13.73 -1.66 -24.00
CA PRO A 66 -13.33 -2.06 -25.34
C PRO A 66 -12.59 -0.89 -25.99
N VAL A 67 -11.40 -0.59 -25.49
CA VAL A 67 -10.51 0.43 -26.04
C VAL A 67 -9.67 -0.24 -27.12
N SER A 68 -9.69 0.29 -28.34
CA SER A 68 -8.82 -0.18 -29.42
C SER A 68 -7.35 -0.02 -29.01
N LYS A 69 -6.46 -0.86 -29.53
CA LYS A 69 -5.00 -0.85 -29.21
C LYS A 69 -4.27 0.41 -29.72
N GLU A 70 -5.01 1.37 -30.26
CA GLU A 70 -4.50 2.60 -30.86
C GLU A 70 -4.22 3.63 -29.77
N LEU A 71 -3.07 4.31 -29.88
CA LEU A 71 -2.60 5.28 -28.88
C LEU A 71 -3.25 6.66 -29.09
N THR A 72 -4.58 6.73 -29.03
CA THR A 72 -5.29 8.00 -29.14
C THR A 72 -5.47 8.64 -27.77
N THR A 73 -5.61 9.97 -27.73
CA THR A 73 -5.83 10.70 -26.45
C THR A 73 -7.10 10.23 -25.74
N ALA A 74 -8.15 9.89 -26.50
CA ALA A 74 -9.40 9.37 -25.94
C ALA A 74 -9.21 7.99 -25.28
N ASN A 75 -8.46 7.11 -25.95
CA ASN A 75 -8.16 5.78 -25.46
C ASN A 75 -7.32 5.82 -24.18
N VAL A 76 -6.29 6.68 -24.14
CA VAL A 76 -5.48 6.90 -22.95
C VAL A 76 -6.35 7.37 -21.79
N LYS A 77 -7.21 8.38 -21.98
CA LYS A 77 -8.12 8.86 -20.93
C LYS A 77 -9.07 7.76 -20.44
N ALA A 78 -9.64 6.98 -21.35
CA ALA A 78 -10.54 5.89 -20.99
C ALA A 78 -9.87 4.82 -20.12
N VAL A 79 -8.60 4.51 -20.38
CA VAL A 79 -7.81 3.56 -19.58
C VAL A 79 -7.40 4.16 -18.23
N LEU A 80 -7.12 5.46 -18.18
CA LEU A 80 -6.71 6.12 -16.94
C LEU A 80 -7.87 6.37 -15.97
N GLU A 81 -9.09 6.61 -16.45
CA GLU A 81 -10.25 6.89 -15.57
C GLU A 81 -10.49 5.86 -14.45
N PRO A 82 -10.52 4.55 -14.71
CA PRO A 82 -10.69 3.58 -13.62
C PRO A 82 -9.52 3.54 -12.63
N LEU A 83 -8.34 4.09 -12.97
CA LEU A 83 -7.18 4.18 -12.07
C LEU A 83 -7.22 5.42 -11.17
N ARG A 84 -7.92 6.49 -11.56
CA ARG A 84 -7.93 7.76 -10.82
C ARG A 84 -8.42 7.62 -9.38
N PRO A 85 -9.45 6.82 -9.04
CA PRO A 85 -9.87 6.65 -7.64
C PRO A 85 -8.75 6.11 -6.75
N MET A 86 -7.90 5.23 -7.28
CA MET A 86 -6.74 4.70 -6.55
C MET A 86 -5.67 5.77 -6.38
N LEU A 87 -5.36 6.52 -7.43
CA LEU A 87 -4.38 7.61 -7.38
C LEU A 87 -4.80 8.73 -6.42
N GLN A 88 -6.09 9.06 -6.42
CA GLN A 88 -6.68 10.06 -5.52
C GLN A 88 -6.71 9.57 -4.07
N ALA A 89 -6.94 8.28 -3.83
CA ALA A 89 -6.81 7.68 -2.50
C ALA A 89 -5.36 7.80 -1.97
N ASP A 90 -4.38 7.71 -2.86
CA ASP A 90 -2.96 7.93 -2.56
C ASP A 90 -2.57 9.43 -2.49
N GLY A 91 -3.54 10.34 -2.65
CA GLY A 91 -3.35 11.79 -2.52
C GLY A 91 -2.75 12.46 -3.77
N GLY A 92 -2.81 11.80 -4.93
CA GLY A 92 -2.34 12.31 -6.22
C GLY A 92 -3.39 12.24 -7.32
N ASP A 93 -3.02 12.71 -8.50
CA ASP A 93 -3.80 12.52 -9.74
C ASP A 93 -2.87 12.67 -10.95
N ILE A 94 -3.40 12.46 -12.15
CA ILE A 94 -2.68 12.59 -13.41
C ILE A 94 -3.51 13.37 -14.44
N GLU A 95 -2.78 14.14 -15.26
CA GLU A 95 -3.30 14.89 -16.40
C GLU A 95 -2.58 14.46 -17.69
N VAL A 96 -3.32 14.36 -18.80
CA VAL A 96 -2.74 14.02 -20.11
C VAL A 96 -2.31 15.30 -20.83
N LEU A 97 -1.01 15.53 -20.96
CA LEU A 97 -0.44 16.71 -21.62
C LEU A 97 -0.33 16.54 -23.14
N GLY A 98 -0.09 15.32 -23.60
CA GLY A 98 0.03 15.04 -25.03
C GLY A 98 0.29 13.58 -25.32
N VAL A 99 -0.03 13.16 -26.53
CA VAL A 99 0.21 11.80 -27.03
C VAL A 99 0.92 11.92 -28.37
N ASN A 100 2.09 11.30 -28.48
CA ASN A 100 2.84 11.18 -29.73
C ASN A 100 2.65 9.75 -30.27
N GLU A 101 1.77 9.62 -31.25
CA GLU A 101 1.39 8.35 -31.86
C GLU A 101 2.54 7.70 -32.64
N GLU A 102 3.40 8.51 -33.26
CA GLU A 102 4.52 8.03 -34.08
C GLU A 102 5.64 7.43 -33.22
N ARG A 103 5.96 8.08 -32.10
CA ARG A 103 7.01 7.64 -31.16
C ARG A 103 6.47 6.69 -30.10
N GLY A 104 5.15 6.56 -29.97
CA GLY A 104 4.52 5.77 -28.91
C GLY A 104 4.73 6.36 -27.51
N VAL A 105 4.89 7.68 -27.39
CA VAL A 105 5.20 8.36 -26.13
C VAL A 105 3.97 9.14 -25.65
N VAL A 106 3.56 8.91 -24.40
CA VAL A 106 2.51 9.67 -23.72
C VAL A 106 3.15 10.59 -22.70
N MET A 107 2.83 11.88 -22.76
CA MET A 107 3.26 12.87 -21.79
C MET A 107 2.15 13.06 -20.75
N LEU A 108 2.45 12.75 -19.49
CA LEU A 108 1.54 12.91 -18.36
C LEU A 108 2.09 13.96 -17.39
N GLY A 109 1.22 14.80 -16.85
CA GLY A 109 1.50 15.63 -15.68
C GLY A 109 1.08 14.89 -14.43
N LEU A 110 2.00 14.73 -13.47
CA LEU A 110 1.69 14.18 -12.15
C LEU A 110 1.21 15.31 -11.23
N LEU A 111 0.15 15.07 -10.46
CA LEU A 111 -0.48 16.04 -9.55
C LEU A 111 -0.46 15.51 -8.11
N GLY A 112 -0.54 16.43 -7.14
CA GLY A 112 -0.63 16.12 -5.71
C GLY A 112 0.63 15.45 -5.15
N ALA A 113 0.45 14.48 -4.26
CA ALA A 113 1.52 13.77 -3.57
C ALA A 113 2.51 13.06 -4.52
N CYS A 114 2.06 12.74 -5.74
CA CYS A 114 2.91 12.15 -6.78
C CYS A 114 4.07 13.06 -7.17
N THR A 115 3.98 14.38 -7.01
CA THR A 115 5.07 15.31 -7.38
C THR A 115 6.25 15.30 -6.41
N THR A 116 6.00 14.93 -5.15
CA THR A 116 7.01 14.97 -4.07
C THR A 116 7.60 13.60 -3.75
N CYS A 117 7.07 12.53 -4.36
CA CYS A 117 7.55 11.18 -4.11
C CYS A 117 8.89 10.94 -4.84
N PRO A 118 9.97 10.52 -4.16
CA PRO A 118 11.26 10.28 -4.79
C PRO A 118 11.21 9.19 -5.88
N ALA A 119 10.21 8.30 -5.83
CA ALA A 119 9.97 7.29 -6.86
C ALA A 119 9.35 7.86 -8.15
N ALA A 120 8.77 9.06 -8.13
CA ALA A 120 8.01 9.60 -9.26
C ALA A 120 8.91 10.05 -10.44
N GLY A 121 10.18 10.35 -10.19
CA GLY A 121 11.13 10.84 -11.20
C GLY A 121 12.10 9.79 -11.75
N THR A 122 12.05 8.54 -11.26
CA THR A 122 12.98 7.49 -11.66
C THR A 122 12.24 6.37 -12.39
N THR A 123 12.34 6.38 -13.72
CA THR A 123 11.93 5.29 -14.62
C THR A 123 13.13 4.80 -15.39
#